data_AF-A0A6I2X5V4-F1
#
_entry.id   AF-A0A6I2X5V4-F1
#
_cell.length_a   1.000
_cell.length_b   1.000
_cell.length_c   1.000
_cell.angle_alpha   90.00
_cell.angle_beta   90.00
_cell.angle_gamma   90.00
#
_symmetry.space_group_name_H-M   'P 1'
#
loop_
_entity.id
_entity.type
_entity.pdbx_description
1 polymer ?
#
loop_
_entity_poly.entity_id
_entity_poly.type
_entity_poly.pdbx_seq_one_letter_code
_entity_poly.pdbx_strand_id
1 'polypeptide(L)'
;MTVGDGGMSHSYQKSQDPIGPDHTASATVTAIDGVNLVQFPQVPFAHGHISEIYNLSWSQMFGEPVEHMYFLSNLSRERQEWYEHKVTKDRYVLVQGELELALFDGRETSPTFRMFERLQLRGISTVHDEPHGIIIPPGVWHSLRNISDSTLIMNFKTPGYARMNPDKYRIEMPNELCDFNW
;
A
#
# COMPACT_ATOMS: atom_id res chain seq x y z
N MET A 1 -31.15 14.82 63.74
CA MET A 1 -29.91 15.45 63.26
C MET A 1 -29.52 14.68 62.00
N THR A 2 -29.67 15.33 60.86
CA THR A 2 -29.47 14.82 59.50
C THR A 2 -27.99 14.62 59.20
N VAL A 3 -27.62 13.47 58.64
CA VAL A 3 -26.40 13.35 57.82
C VAL A 3 -26.85 12.71 56.52
N GLY A 4 -27.02 13.54 55.49
CA GLY A 4 -27.33 13.09 54.14
C GLY A 4 -26.02 12.78 53.43
N ASP A 5 -25.82 11.52 53.04
CA ASP A 5 -24.76 11.12 52.14
C ASP A 5 -25.15 11.54 50.72
N GLY A 6 -24.73 12.75 50.34
CA GLY A 6 -24.85 13.29 48.99
C GLY A 6 -23.84 12.63 48.05
N GLY A 7 -24.05 11.36 47.72
CA GLY A 7 -23.31 10.69 46.66
C GLY A 7 -23.67 11.30 45.30
N MET A 8 -22.83 12.22 44.79
CA MET A 8 -22.99 12.80 43.46
C MET A 8 -22.70 11.73 42.39
N SER A 9 -23.74 11.02 41.93
CA SER A 9 -23.63 10.14 40.77
C SER A 9 -23.37 10.99 39.51
N HIS A 10 -22.12 11.06 39.06
CA HIS A 10 -21.79 11.66 37.77
C HIS A 10 -22.19 10.66 36.68
N SER A 11 -23.35 10.84 36.06
CA SER A 11 -23.75 10.05 34.90
C SER A 11 -22.99 10.56 33.67
N TYR A 12 -22.05 9.78 33.15
CA TYR A 12 -21.38 10.08 31.89
C TYR A 12 -22.39 9.98 30.73
N GLN A 13 -22.64 11.07 30.02
CA GLN A 13 -23.39 11.04 28.76
C GLN A 13 -22.43 10.75 27.61
N LYS A 14 -22.73 9.70 26.84
CA LYS A 14 -22.04 9.39 25.59
C LYS A 14 -22.85 9.98 24.42
N SER A 15 -22.18 10.59 23.47
CA SER A 15 -22.74 10.91 22.15
C SER A 15 -22.26 9.89 21.13
N GLN A 16 -23.07 9.66 20.10
CA GLN A 16 -22.70 8.87 18.92
C GLN A 16 -22.26 9.84 17.82
N ASP A 17 -21.23 9.46 17.06
CA ASP A 17 -20.82 10.23 15.88
C ASP A 17 -21.91 10.19 14.80
N PRO A 18 -22.04 11.27 14.00
CA PRO A 18 -22.93 11.26 12.84
C PRO A 18 -22.43 10.25 11.79
N ILE A 19 -23.25 10.03 10.75
CA ILE A 19 -22.81 9.26 9.57
C ILE A 19 -21.58 9.94 8.98
N GLY A 20 -20.50 9.18 8.89
CA GLY A 20 -19.23 9.62 8.31
C GLY A 20 -19.29 9.74 6.79
N PRO A 21 -18.31 10.43 6.19
CA PRO A 21 -18.15 10.52 4.75
C PRO A 21 -17.67 9.18 4.15
N ASP A 22 -17.66 9.10 2.82
CA ASP A 22 -17.16 7.93 2.11
C ASP A 22 -15.61 7.93 2.10
N HIS A 23 -15.04 6.81 2.51
CA HIS A 23 -13.59 6.57 2.54
C HIS A 23 -13.14 5.63 1.41
N THR A 24 -14.05 5.21 0.52
CA THR A 24 -13.80 4.16 -0.46
C THR A 24 -12.64 4.51 -1.39
N ALA A 25 -11.60 3.68 -1.37
CA ALA A 25 -10.47 3.80 -2.27
C ALA A 25 -10.86 3.52 -3.72
N SER A 26 -10.33 4.31 -4.65
CA SER A 26 -10.49 4.10 -6.09
C SER A 26 -9.30 3.33 -6.65
N ALA A 27 -9.54 2.44 -7.60
CA ALA A 27 -8.51 1.65 -8.26
C ALA A 27 -8.56 1.89 -9.78
N THR A 28 -7.39 2.09 -10.38
CA THR A 28 -7.21 2.26 -11.82
C THR A 28 -6.25 1.19 -12.33
N VAL A 29 -6.68 0.47 -13.37
CA VAL A 29 -5.82 -0.49 -14.08
C VAL A 29 -4.64 0.23 -14.73
N THR A 30 -3.46 -0.36 -14.68
CA THR A 30 -2.26 0.22 -15.30
C THR A 30 -1.99 -0.43 -16.67
N ALA A 31 -0.83 -0.14 -17.28
CA ALA A 31 -0.45 -0.77 -18.55
C ALA A 31 -0.14 -2.27 -18.42
N ILE A 32 0.05 -2.79 -17.20
CA ILE A 32 0.38 -4.20 -16.93
C ILE A 32 -0.83 -4.91 -16.34
N ASP A 33 -1.21 -6.05 -16.93
CA ASP A 33 -2.40 -6.81 -16.54
C ASP A 33 -2.39 -7.20 -15.05
N GLY A 34 -3.47 -6.85 -14.35
CA GLY A 34 -3.64 -7.11 -12.92
C GLY A 34 -2.86 -6.17 -11.99
N VAL A 35 -1.99 -5.30 -12.50
CA VAL A 35 -1.44 -4.19 -11.72
C VAL A 35 -2.48 -3.09 -11.62
N ASN A 36 -2.71 -2.62 -10.41
CA ASN A 36 -3.71 -1.57 -10.14
C ASN A 36 -3.11 -0.50 -9.25
N LEU A 37 -3.17 0.76 -9.70
CA LEU A 37 -2.89 1.93 -8.89
C LEU A 37 -4.13 2.25 -8.06
N VAL A 38 -3.95 2.46 -6.77
CA VAL A 38 -5.02 2.77 -5.82
C VAL A 38 -4.81 4.17 -5.25
N GLN A 39 -5.89 4.94 -5.10
CA GLN A 39 -5.87 6.22 -4.40
C GLN A 39 -6.77 6.14 -3.18
N PHE A 40 -6.24 6.55 -2.02
CA PHE A 40 -6.98 6.57 -0.76
C PHE A 40 -7.43 8.01 -0.46
N PRO A 41 -8.74 8.27 -0.36
CA PRO A 41 -9.24 9.60 -0.01
C PRO A 41 -8.71 10.07 1.34
N GLN A 42 -8.29 11.34 1.41
CA GLN A 42 -8.07 12.04 2.68
C GLN A 42 -9.34 12.77 3.07
N VAL A 43 -9.85 12.42 4.24
CA VAL A 43 -11.10 12.97 4.76
C VAL A 43 -10.82 13.83 5.98
N PRO A 44 -11.36 15.06 6.09
CA PRO A 44 -11.26 15.87 7.29
C PRO A 44 -11.78 15.15 8.54
N PHE A 45 -10.96 15.10 9.59
CA PHE A 45 -11.32 14.46 10.86
C PHE A 45 -10.77 15.25 12.05
N ALA A 46 -11.68 15.78 12.89
CA ALA A 46 -11.36 16.63 14.03
C ALA A 46 -10.41 17.80 13.66
N HIS A 47 -9.17 17.78 14.13
CA HIS A 47 -8.12 18.78 13.84
C HIS A 47 -7.14 18.33 12.76
N GLY A 48 -7.45 17.26 12.03
CA GLY A 48 -6.58 16.65 11.02
C GLY A 48 -7.39 15.99 9.92
N HIS A 49 -6.79 14.96 9.32
CA HIS A 49 -7.40 14.17 8.26
C HIS A 49 -7.17 12.68 8.53
N ILE A 50 -8.03 11.84 7.98
CA ILE A 50 -7.93 10.39 8.03
C ILE A 50 -8.00 9.83 6.61
N SER A 51 -7.12 8.88 6.33
CA SER A 51 -7.27 7.97 5.20
C SER A 51 -7.36 6.55 5.73
N GLU A 52 -8.47 5.88 5.40
CA GLU A 52 -8.56 4.44 5.58
C GLU A 52 -7.71 3.76 4.50
N ILE A 53 -6.89 2.78 4.88
CA ILE A 53 -5.95 2.10 3.96
C ILE A 53 -6.23 0.60 3.83
N TYR A 54 -7.20 0.09 4.59
CA TYR A 54 -7.65 -1.30 4.56
C TYR A 54 -9.11 -1.39 5.00
N ASN A 55 -9.93 -1.98 4.15
CA ASN A 55 -11.29 -2.36 4.47
C ASN A 55 -11.61 -3.68 3.75
N LEU A 56 -12.10 -4.68 4.48
CA LEU A 56 -12.42 -5.99 3.90
C LEU A 56 -13.53 -5.91 2.84
N SER A 57 -14.38 -4.89 2.90
CA SER A 57 -15.42 -4.66 1.89
C SER A 57 -14.88 -4.14 0.55
N TRP A 58 -13.65 -3.63 0.51
CA TRP A 58 -13.02 -3.13 -0.73
C TRP A 58 -12.48 -4.29 -1.56
N SER A 59 -13.37 -5.04 -2.18
CA SER A 59 -13.03 -6.21 -3.00
C SER A 59 -12.05 -5.89 -4.13
N GLN A 60 -12.04 -4.65 -4.65
CA GLN A 60 -11.07 -4.23 -5.66
C GLN A 60 -9.61 -4.29 -5.20
N MET A 61 -9.35 -4.21 -3.89
CA MET A 61 -8.00 -4.19 -3.32
C MET A 61 -7.72 -5.37 -2.39
N PHE A 62 -8.69 -5.73 -1.56
CA PHE A 62 -8.59 -6.76 -0.52
C PHE A 62 -9.67 -7.82 -0.66
N GLY A 63 -10.07 -8.16 -1.89
CA GLY A 63 -10.95 -9.32 -2.18
C GLY A 63 -10.37 -10.68 -1.74
N GLU A 64 -9.13 -10.70 -1.27
CA GLU A 64 -8.43 -11.82 -0.67
C GLU A 64 -7.92 -11.43 0.73
N PRO A 65 -7.77 -12.39 1.65
CA PRO A 65 -7.31 -12.12 3.01
C PRO A 65 -5.95 -11.42 3.04
N VAL A 66 -5.69 -10.69 4.12
CA VAL A 66 -4.35 -10.23 4.48
C VAL A 66 -3.78 -11.24 5.46
N GLU A 67 -2.79 -12.01 5.02
CA GLU A 67 -2.18 -13.05 5.86
C GLU A 67 -0.91 -12.57 6.56
N HIS A 68 -0.28 -11.52 6.05
CA HIS A 68 0.93 -10.95 6.64
C HIS A 68 1.03 -9.46 6.29
N MET A 69 1.27 -8.63 7.31
CA MET A 69 1.42 -7.20 7.15
C MET A 69 2.72 -6.73 7.79
N TYR A 70 3.43 -5.85 7.11
CA TYR A 70 4.63 -5.20 7.64
C TYR A 70 4.77 -3.81 7.04
N PHE A 71 5.61 -2.98 7.67
CA PHE A 71 6.09 -1.75 7.08
C PHE A 71 7.56 -1.86 6.72
N LEU A 72 7.96 -1.13 5.69
CA LEU A 72 9.33 -0.94 5.26
C LEU A 72 9.61 0.55 5.29
N SER A 73 10.58 0.96 6.10
CA SER A 73 11.24 2.26 5.95
C SER A 73 12.43 2.09 5.02
N ASN A 74 12.44 2.81 3.90
CA ASN A 74 13.57 2.79 2.98
C ASN A 74 14.34 4.10 3.08
N LEU A 75 15.65 3.99 3.36
CA LEU A 75 16.60 5.11 3.38
C LEU A 75 17.52 5.10 2.16
N SER A 76 17.57 3.99 1.40
CA SER A 76 18.36 3.95 0.16
C SER A 76 17.60 4.65 -0.94
N ARG A 77 18.28 5.56 -1.65
CA ARG A 77 17.72 6.28 -2.80
C ARG A 77 17.28 5.33 -3.91
N GLU A 78 17.98 4.23 -4.12
CA GLU A 78 17.75 3.37 -5.28
C GLU A 78 17.98 1.90 -4.96
N ARG A 79 17.16 1.02 -5.57
CA ARG A 79 17.40 -0.43 -5.59
C ARG A 79 17.93 -0.83 -6.95
N GLN A 80 19.18 -1.27 -6.99
CA GLN A 80 19.84 -1.75 -8.22
C GLN A 80 19.40 -3.15 -8.64
N GLU A 81 18.39 -3.74 -7.99
CA GLU A 81 17.86 -5.06 -8.31
C GLU A 81 16.41 -4.98 -8.76
N TRP A 82 16.04 -5.82 -9.71
CA TRP A 82 14.66 -6.26 -9.90
C TRP A 82 14.30 -7.32 -8.86
N TYR A 83 13.04 -7.37 -8.46
CA TYR A 83 12.53 -8.49 -7.68
C TYR A 83 11.09 -8.84 -8.03
N GLU A 84 10.74 -10.10 -7.84
CA GLU A 84 9.38 -10.61 -8.01
C GLU A 84 9.00 -11.51 -6.84
N HIS A 85 7.71 -11.77 -6.72
CA HIS A 85 7.16 -12.85 -5.92
C HIS A 85 6.52 -13.88 -6.85
N LYS A 86 6.85 -15.18 -6.72
CA LYS A 86 6.26 -16.23 -7.56
C LYS A 86 4.82 -16.58 -7.17
N VAL A 87 4.45 -16.34 -5.91
CA VAL A 87 3.12 -16.72 -5.37
C VAL A 87 2.45 -15.56 -4.64
N THR A 88 3.23 -14.74 -3.94
CA THR A 88 2.72 -13.62 -3.14
C THR A 88 2.23 -12.49 -4.03
N LYS A 89 1.01 -12.03 -3.75
CA LYS A 89 0.49 -10.74 -4.22
C LYS A 89 0.90 -9.65 -3.24
N ASP A 90 1.61 -8.64 -3.74
CA ASP A 90 1.95 -7.46 -2.95
C ASP A 90 0.84 -6.42 -3.10
N ARG A 91 0.49 -5.78 -1.98
CA ARG A 91 -0.48 -4.68 -1.91
C ARG A 91 0.19 -3.59 -1.10
N TYR A 92 0.89 -2.70 -1.78
CA TYR A 92 1.60 -1.61 -1.13
C TYR A 92 0.67 -0.43 -0.87
N VAL A 93 0.91 0.26 0.23
CA VAL A 93 0.40 1.60 0.52
C VAL A 93 1.60 2.45 0.90
N LEU A 94 1.87 3.49 0.13
CA LEU A 94 2.91 4.46 0.45
C LEU A 94 2.33 5.46 1.45
N VAL A 95 2.75 5.36 2.71
CA VAL A 95 2.24 6.20 3.80
C VAL A 95 2.95 7.54 3.82
N GLN A 96 4.26 7.58 3.55
CA GLN A 96 5.08 8.79 3.59
C GLN A 96 6.12 8.80 2.47
N GLY A 97 6.37 10.00 1.94
CA GLY A 97 7.39 10.28 0.93
C GLY A 97 6.93 9.99 -0.49
N GLU A 98 7.85 10.12 -1.43
CA GLU A 98 7.62 9.89 -2.85
C GLU A 98 8.62 8.86 -3.37
N LEU A 99 8.16 7.99 -4.26
CA LEU A 99 9.01 7.03 -4.96
C LEU A 99 8.56 6.81 -6.40
N GLU A 100 9.50 6.35 -7.21
CA GLU A 100 9.22 5.75 -8.51
C GLU A 100 9.26 4.23 -8.39
N LEU A 101 8.29 3.58 -9.03
CA LEU A 101 8.18 2.14 -9.14
C LEU A 101 8.36 1.77 -10.61
N ALA A 102 9.42 1.03 -10.90
CA ALA A 102 9.58 0.38 -12.19
C ALA A 102 8.92 -1.00 -12.10
N LEU A 103 8.14 -1.34 -13.13
CA LEU A 103 7.39 -2.58 -13.24
C LEU A 103 7.70 -3.23 -14.58
N PHE A 104 7.81 -4.56 -14.60
CA PHE A 104 8.00 -5.34 -15.81
C PHE A 104 7.22 -6.65 -15.72
N ASP A 105 6.44 -6.95 -16.76
CA ASP A 105 5.63 -8.16 -16.81
C ASP A 105 6.45 -9.37 -17.29
N GLY A 106 6.91 -10.19 -16.36
CA GLY A 106 7.68 -11.41 -16.64
C GLY A 106 6.82 -12.65 -16.90
N ARG A 107 5.49 -12.53 -16.92
CA ARG A 107 4.57 -13.68 -17.06
C ARG A 107 4.38 -14.02 -18.54
N GLU A 108 4.98 -15.11 -19.00
CA GLU A 108 4.94 -15.52 -20.42
C GLU A 108 3.51 -15.68 -21.00
N THR A 109 2.54 -16.02 -20.15
CA THR A 109 1.13 -16.21 -20.53
C THR A 109 0.28 -14.94 -20.41
N SER A 110 0.86 -13.83 -19.91
CA SER A 110 0.15 -12.57 -19.74
C SER A 110 -0.12 -11.88 -21.08
N PRO A 111 -1.29 -11.24 -21.27
CA PRO A 111 -1.54 -10.40 -22.44
C PRO A 111 -0.61 -9.18 -22.53
N THR A 112 0.04 -8.82 -21.42
CA THR A 112 1.02 -7.72 -21.33
C THR A 112 2.44 -8.23 -21.13
N PHE A 113 2.75 -9.48 -21.50
CA PHE A 113 4.10 -10.04 -21.39
C PHE A 113 5.17 -9.12 -21.99
N ARG A 114 6.24 -8.87 -21.22
CA ARG A 114 7.34 -7.93 -21.53
C ARG A 114 6.96 -6.45 -21.58
N MET A 115 5.76 -6.08 -21.13
CA MET A 115 5.41 -4.68 -20.91
C MET A 115 6.25 -4.12 -19.76
N PHE A 116 6.80 -2.92 -19.96
CA PHE A 116 7.45 -2.13 -18.94
C PHE A 116 6.60 -0.90 -18.62
N GLU A 117 6.49 -0.56 -17.34
CA GLU A 117 5.79 0.63 -16.88
C GLU A 117 6.55 1.28 -15.73
N ARG A 118 6.52 2.60 -15.66
CA ARG A 118 7.04 3.37 -14.53
C ARG A 118 5.94 4.22 -13.94
N LEU A 119 5.76 4.11 -12.63
CA LEU A 119 4.74 4.84 -11.89
C LEU A 119 5.40 5.71 -10.82
N GLN A 120 4.84 6.90 -10.60
CA GLN A 120 5.18 7.74 -9.45
C GLN A 120 4.13 7.51 -8.36
N LEU A 121 4.60 7.11 -7.18
CA LEU A 121 3.77 6.95 -5.99
C LEU A 121 4.08 8.08 -5.01
N ARG A 122 3.02 8.63 -4.41
CA ARG A 122 3.12 9.62 -3.32
C ARG A 122 2.47 9.06 -2.07
N GLY A 123 3.07 9.34 -0.92
CA GLY A 123 2.43 9.20 0.37
C GLY A 123 1.90 10.55 0.86
N ILE A 124 1.72 10.65 2.17
CA ILE A 124 1.22 11.87 2.81
C ILE A 124 2.39 12.82 3.07
N SER A 125 2.33 14.01 2.48
CA SER A 125 3.22 15.14 2.80
C SER A 125 2.43 16.32 3.38
N THR A 126 1.19 16.48 2.93
CA THR A 126 0.24 17.49 3.37
C THR A 126 -1.15 16.87 3.60
N VAL A 127 -2.06 17.63 4.19
CA VAL A 127 -3.44 17.22 4.41
C VAL A 127 -4.28 17.06 3.14
N HIS A 128 -3.76 17.51 1.99
CA HIS A 128 -4.44 17.45 0.70
C HIS A 128 -3.94 16.29 -0.19
N ASP A 129 -2.94 15.53 0.28
CA ASP A 129 -2.36 14.44 -0.51
C ASP A 129 -3.13 13.15 -0.28
N GLU A 130 -3.70 12.60 -1.35
CA GLU A 130 -4.23 11.25 -1.36
C GLU A 130 -3.08 10.26 -1.55
N PRO A 131 -2.73 9.45 -0.53
CA PRO A 131 -1.65 8.49 -0.66
C PRO A 131 -1.99 7.45 -1.73
N HIS A 132 -0.96 7.00 -2.43
CA HIS A 132 -1.08 5.97 -3.44
C HIS A 132 -0.84 4.58 -2.83
N GLY A 133 -1.63 3.62 -3.28
CA GLY A 133 -1.36 2.19 -3.16
C GLY A 133 -1.09 1.57 -4.52
N ILE A 134 -0.50 0.38 -4.53
CA ILE A 134 -0.30 -0.39 -5.76
C ILE A 134 -0.51 -1.88 -5.44
N ILE A 135 -1.26 -2.55 -6.31
CA ILE A 135 -1.42 -4.01 -6.28
C ILE A 135 -0.50 -4.59 -7.35
N ILE A 136 0.36 -5.54 -6.96
CA ILE A 136 1.33 -6.18 -7.85
C ILE A 136 1.06 -7.69 -7.82
N PRO A 137 0.57 -8.28 -8.92
CA PRO A 137 0.37 -9.71 -9.03
C PRO A 137 1.69 -10.50 -8.96
N PRO A 138 1.63 -11.80 -8.59
CA PRO A 138 2.79 -12.68 -8.70
C PRO A 138 3.35 -12.71 -10.12
N GLY A 139 4.68 -12.77 -10.25
CA GLY A 139 5.38 -12.81 -11.54
C GLY A 139 5.64 -11.44 -12.20
N VAL A 140 5.12 -10.34 -11.64
CA VAL A 140 5.48 -8.98 -12.07
C VAL A 140 6.76 -8.55 -11.34
N TRP A 141 7.81 -8.32 -12.12
CA TRP A 141 9.07 -7.80 -11.62
C TRP A 141 8.94 -6.33 -11.29
N HIS A 142 9.51 -5.92 -10.17
CA HIS A 142 9.46 -4.54 -9.75
C HIS A 142 10.73 -4.10 -9.03
N SER A 143 11.03 -2.80 -9.13
CA SER A 143 12.11 -2.13 -8.43
C SER A 143 11.64 -0.77 -7.96
N LEU A 144 12.24 -0.22 -6.90
CA LEU A 144 11.87 1.13 -6.42
C LEU A 144 13.08 2.05 -6.32
N ARG A 145 12.83 3.32 -6.63
CA ARG A 145 13.70 4.45 -6.38
C ARG A 145 12.98 5.47 -5.51
N ASN A 146 13.51 5.77 -4.34
CA ASN A 146 13.00 6.85 -3.51
C ASN A 146 13.32 8.21 -4.17
N ILE A 147 12.30 9.06 -4.29
CA ILE A 147 12.46 10.46 -4.67
C ILE A 147 12.72 11.32 -3.42
N SER A 148 11.97 11.05 -2.35
CA SER A 148 12.20 11.66 -1.03
C SER A 148 13.37 11.01 -0.29
N ASP A 149 13.92 11.70 0.71
CA ASP A 149 15.02 11.18 1.55
C ASP A 149 14.64 9.93 2.35
N SER A 150 13.35 9.75 2.64
CA SER A 150 12.83 8.53 3.25
C SER A 150 11.43 8.23 2.73
N THR A 151 11.09 6.95 2.70
CA THR A 151 9.75 6.48 2.36
C THR A 151 9.29 5.45 3.39
N LEU A 152 7.98 5.42 3.66
CA LEU A 152 7.34 4.42 4.51
C LEU A 152 6.27 3.70 3.71
N ILE A 153 6.51 2.42 3.42
CA ILE A 153 5.57 1.56 2.69
C ILE A 153 4.98 0.55 3.66
N MET A 154 3.65 0.42 3.67
CA MET A 154 2.98 -0.74 4.25
C MET A 154 2.70 -1.76 3.16
N ASN A 155 2.91 -3.05 3.43
CA ASN A 155 2.54 -4.13 2.53
C ASN A 155 1.58 -5.09 3.22
N PHE A 156 0.53 -5.46 2.49
CA PHE A 156 -0.54 -6.36 2.93
C PHE A 156 -0.49 -7.64 2.08
N LYS A 157 0.29 -8.64 2.47
CA LYS A 157 0.56 -9.83 1.66
C LYS A 157 -0.53 -10.89 1.70
N THR A 158 -0.64 -11.63 0.60
CA THR A 158 -1.26 -12.94 0.55
C THR A 158 -0.57 -13.84 -0.49
N PRO A 159 -0.17 -15.07 -0.14
CA PRO A 159 -0.14 -15.64 1.21
C PRO A 159 0.89 -14.97 2.12
N GLY A 160 0.95 -15.41 3.38
CA GLY A 160 1.98 -14.98 4.34
C GLY A 160 3.41 -15.39 3.96
N TYR A 161 4.42 -14.77 4.57
CA TYR A 161 5.82 -15.09 4.28
C TYR A 161 6.21 -16.49 4.79
N ALA A 162 6.64 -17.36 3.88
CA ALA A 162 7.11 -18.70 4.20
C ALA A 162 8.64 -18.74 4.36
N ARG A 163 9.14 -18.61 5.59
CA ARG A 163 10.60 -18.58 5.89
C ARG A 163 11.38 -19.77 5.30
N MET A 164 10.81 -20.97 5.36
CA MET A 164 11.48 -22.20 4.88
C MET A 164 11.39 -22.39 3.37
N ASN A 165 10.54 -21.62 2.69
CA ASN A 165 10.33 -21.69 1.24
C ASN A 165 9.98 -20.28 0.70
N PRO A 166 10.94 -19.33 0.69
CA PRO A 166 10.68 -17.98 0.25
C PRO A 166 10.37 -17.96 -1.25
N ASP A 167 9.37 -17.19 -1.64
CA ASP A 167 8.94 -17.05 -3.04
C ASP A 167 9.49 -15.79 -3.71
N LYS A 168 10.38 -15.07 -3.03
CA LYS A 168 10.97 -13.82 -3.51
C LYS A 168 12.24 -14.08 -4.29
N TYR A 169 12.30 -13.61 -5.52
CA TYR A 169 13.46 -13.72 -6.41
C TYR A 169 14.03 -12.35 -6.72
N ARG A 170 15.32 -12.28 -7.01
CA ARG A 170 16.05 -11.04 -7.29
C ARG A 170 17.01 -11.24 -8.45
N ILE A 171 17.18 -10.20 -9.25
CA ILE A 171 18.18 -10.14 -10.31
C ILE A 171 18.75 -8.72 -10.35
N GLU A 172 20.07 -8.59 -10.38
CA GLU A 172 20.79 -7.31 -10.48
C GLU A 172 20.48 -6.59 -11.80
N MET A 173 20.52 -5.26 -11.79
CA MET A 173 20.46 -4.42 -12.98
C MET A 173 21.85 -3.92 -13.39
N PRO A 174 22.13 -3.73 -14.69
CA PRO A 174 21.30 -4.13 -15.82
C PRO A 174 21.35 -5.65 -16.05
N ASN A 175 20.32 -6.21 -16.70
CA ASN A 175 20.29 -7.61 -17.10
C ASN A 175 19.38 -7.84 -18.33
N GLU A 176 19.35 -9.06 -18.86
CA GLU A 176 18.61 -9.43 -20.08
C GLU A 176 17.08 -9.50 -19.95
N LEU A 177 16.53 -9.43 -18.74
CA LEU A 177 15.09 -9.44 -18.48
C LEU A 177 14.43 -8.20 -19.08
N CYS A 178 15.00 -7.03 -18.81
CA CYS A 178 14.50 -5.72 -19.21
C CYS A 178 15.69 -4.77 -19.30
N ASP A 179 15.87 -4.13 -20.46
CA ASP A 179 16.91 -3.12 -20.70
C ASP A 179 16.58 -1.80 -19.99
N PHE A 180 16.58 -1.87 -18.66
CA PHE A 180 16.30 -0.77 -17.75
C PHE A 180 17.37 -0.71 -16.67
N ASN A 181 17.83 0.50 -16.43
CA ASN A 181 18.60 0.89 -15.27
C ASN A 181 18.02 2.20 -14.75
N TRP A 182 18.10 2.40 -13.44
CA TRP A 182 17.69 3.65 -12.81
C TRP A 182 18.59 4.83 -13.18
#